data_AF-A0A817R9C8-F1
#
_entry.id   AF-A0A817R9C8-F1
#
_cell.length_a   1.000
_cell.length_b   1.000
_cell.length_c   1.000
_cell.angle_alpha   90.00
_cell.angle_beta   90.00
_cell.angle_gamma   90.00
#
_symmetry.space_group_name_H-M   'P 1'
#
loop_
_entity.id
_entity.type
_entity.pdbx_description
1 polymer ?
#
loop_
_entity_poly.entity_id
_entity_poly.type
_entity_poly.pdbx_seq_one_letter_code
_entity_poly.pdbx_strand_id
1 'polypeptide(L)'
;YGRLIDLCEPTHKRFQMAITKVLGRNMDSIVVERETTVQSCLRYMKEHRYEPETFLPLDYIKVTPVNEQLRELQEPKNVKLVLDVIKYDKQYYKALLYACGNALVCDSDDEARKLAYESGHQKNKVVSLTGTLFSKSGVISGGSSELKARAKRWDEKHLDTLRMRKDKLFDEYKEQQKKKRREAELINARAQLQQLESRLRYSRTDKETAEKRQRILIEKDLVDFNGKLATYE
;
A
#
# COMPACT_ATOMS: atom_id res chain seq x y z
N TYR A 1 -14.95 3.09 -1.84
CA TYR A 1 -13.67 2.71 -1.22
C TYR A 1 -13.50 1.20 -1.21
N GLY A 2 -14.32 0.47 -0.45
CA GLY A 2 -14.22 -0.98 -0.33
C GLY A 2 -15.01 -1.47 0.87
N ARG A 3 -14.94 -2.77 1.18
CA ARG A 3 -15.56 -3.33 2.39
C ARG A 3 -14.79 -2.90 3.62
N LEU A 4 -15.47 -2.76 4.76
CA LEU A 4 -14.85 -2.26 5.99
C LEU A 4 -13.65 -3.11 6.44
N ILE A 5 -13.72 -4.45 6.27
CA ILE A 5 -12.60 -5.36 6.52
C ILE A 5 -11.34 -5.00 5.75
N ASP A 6 -11.46 -4.49 4.52
CA ASP A 6 -10.32 -4.13 3.67
C ASP A 6 -9.70 -2.79 4.10
N LEU A 7 -10.48 -1.93 4.74
CA LEU A 7 -10.13 -0.55 5.07
C LEU A 7 -9.58 -0.35 6.49
N CYS A 8 -9.64 -1.39 7.34
CA CYS A 8 -9.10 -1.34 8.69
C CYS A 8 -8.36 -2.62 9.08
N GLU A 9 -7.62 -2.59 10.18
CA GLU A 9 -6.95 -3.77 10.73
C GLU A 9 -6.87 -3.71 12.26
N PRO A 10 -7.01 -4.82 12.98
CA PRO A 10 -6.73 -4.88 14.41
C PRO A 10 -5.28 -4.49 14.72
N THR A 11 -5.06 -3.66 15.75
CA THR A 11 -3.69 -3.28 16.17
C THR A 11 -2.89 -4.45 16.75
N HIS A 12 -3.57 -5.44 17.32
CA HIS A 12 -2.96 -6.65 17.87
C HIS A 12 -3.87 -7.86 17.66
N LYS A 13 -3.27 -9.05 17.46
CA LYS A 13 -3.99 -10.31 17.20
C LYS A 13 -5.05 -10.63 18.26
N ARG A 14 -4.73 -10.35 19.53
CA ARG A 14 -5.64 -10.54 20.68
C ARG A 14 -7.02 -9.88 20.51
N PHE A 15 -7.10 -8.77 19.77
CA PHE A 15 -8.34 -8.02 19.58
C PHE A 15 -9.17 -8.50 18.38
N GLN A 16 -8.65 -9.41 17.55
CA GLN A 16 -9.34 -9.86 16.33
C GLN A 16 -10.76 -10.36 16.61
N MET A 17 -10.94 -11.18 17.64
CA MET A 17 -12.25 -11.72 18.00
C MET A 17 -13.21 -10.63 18.47
N ALA A 18 -12.77 -9.79 19.40
CA ALA A 18 -13.55 -8.66 19.92
C ALA A 18 -13.99 -7.70 18.81
N ILE A 19 -13.07 -7.29 17.93
CA ILE A 19 -13.36 -6.40 16.79
C ILE A 19 -14.32 -7.07 15.82
N THR A 20 -14.10 -8.34 15.47
CA THR A 20 -15.00 -9.11 14.58
C THR A 20 -16.42 -9.14 15.15
N LYS A 21 -16.55 -9.34 16.46
CA LYS A 21 -17.86 -9.38 17.13
C LYS A 21 -18.56 -8.03 17.11
N VAL A 22 -17.81 -6.95 17.34
CA VAL A 22 -18.35 -5.58 17.39
C VAL A 22 -18.74 -5.08 16.01
N LEU A 23 -17.90 -5.29 15.01
CA LEU A 23 -18.22 -4.94 13.62
C LEU A 23 -19.38 -5.79 13.09
N GLY A 24 -19.43 -7.07 13.45
CA GLY A 24 -20.54 -7.95 13.11
C GLY A 24 -20.80 -7.98 11.60
N ARG A 25 -22.00 -7.60 11.16
CA ARG A 25 -22.34 -7.52 9.72
C ARG A 25 -21.63 -6.35 9.02
N ASN A 26 -21.30 -5.29 9.75
CA ASN A 26 -20.63 -4.12 9.18
C ASN A 26 -19.21 -4.40 8.68
N MET A 27 -18.62 -5.54 9.06
CA MET A 27 -17.35 -6.01 8.53
C MET A 27 -17.37 -6.15 6.99
N ASP A 28 -18.51 -6.55 6.43
CA ASP A 28 -18.71 -6.73 4.99
C ASP A 28 -19.36 -5.51 4.31
N SER A 29 -19.79 -4.51 5.08
CA SER A 29 -20.41 -3.30 4.53
C SER A 29 -19.42 -2.49 3.69
N ILE A 30 -19.90 -1.98 2.56
CA ILE A 30 -19.14 -1.23 1.56
C ILE A 30 -19.15 0.26 1.90
N VAL A 31 -17.97 0.82 2.19
CA VAL A 31 -17.80 2.25 2.46
C VAL A 31 -17.69 3.03 1.16
N VAL A 32 -18.49 4.08 1.05
CA VAL A 32 -18.60 4.96 -0.12
C VAL A 32 -18.59 6.42 0.31
N GLU A 33 -18.04 7.29 -0.54
CA GLU A 33 -17.91 8.72 -0.23
C GLU A 33 -19.27 9.41 -0.15
N ARG A 34 -20.14 9.17 -1.15
CA ARG A 34 -21.41 9.87 -1.32
C ARG A 34 -22.59 8.93 -1.49
N GLU A 35 -23.75 9.38 -1.03
CA GLU A 35 -25.03 8.68 -1.23
C GLU A 35 -25.38 8.51 -2.72
N THR A 36 -25.05 9.49 -3.56
CA THR A 36 -25.30 9.41 -5.02
C THR A 36 -24.61 8.20 -5.67
N THR A 37 -23.42 7.84 -5.18
CA THR A 37 -22.68 6.66 -5.65
C THR A 37 -23.39 5.36 -5.25
N VAL A 38 -24.04 5.33 -4.08
CA VAL A 38 -24.83 4.18 -3.62
C VAL A 38 -25.97 3.91 -4.58
N GLN A 39 -26.70 4.94 -5.03
CA GLN A 39 -27.82 4.78 -5.95
C GLN A 39 -27.37 4.15 -7.29
N SER A 40 -26.23 4.59 -7.82
CA SER A 40 -25.63 4.01 -9.02
C SER A 40 -25.22 2.55 -8.82
N CYS A 41 -24.57 2.23 -7.69
CA CYS A 41 -24.20 0.85 -7.35
C CYS A 41 -25.44 -0.05 -7.19
N LEU A 42 -26.48 0.40 -6.50
CA LEU A 42 -27.71 -0.37 -6.31
C LEU A 42 -28.44 -0.63 -7.63
N ARG A 43 -28.47 0.35 -8.54
CA ARG A 43 -29.05 0.17 -9.88
C ARG A 43 -28.29 -0.90 -10.66
N TYR A 44 -26.96 -0.77 -10.71
CA TYR A 44 -26.09 -1.74 -11.37
C TYR A 44 -26.28 -3.15 -10.79
N MET A 45 -26.38 -3.28 -9.47
CA MET A 45 -26.59 -4.55 -8.80
C MET A 45 -27.94 -5.20 -9.14
N LYS A 46 -29.01 -4.41 -9.20
CA LYS A 46 -30.34 -4.90 -9.58
C LYS A 46 -30.38 -5.38 -11.03
N GLU A 47 -29.77 -4.62 -11.94
CA GLU A 47 -29.70 -4.98 -13.37
C GLU A 47 -29.01 -6.33 -13.59
N HIS A 48 -27.94 -6.59 -12.83
CA HIS A 48 -27.15 -7.82 -12.91
C HIS A 48 -27.59 -8.92 -11.94
N ARG A 49 -28.65 -8.69 -11.16
CA ARG A 49 -29.20 -9.63 -10.17
C ARG A 49 -28.15 -10.11 -9.13
N TYR A 50 -27.27 -9.22 -8.70
CA TYR A 50 -26.34 -9.51 -7.61
C TYR A 50 -27.06 -9.57 -6.25
N GLU A 51 -26.46 -10.28 -5.29
CA GLU A 51 -26.98 -10.37 -3.93
C GLU A 51 -27.00 -9.00 -3.22
N PRO A 52 -27.93 -8.77 -2.28
CA PRO A 52 -27.99 -7.52 -1.54
C PRO A 52 -26.71 -7.27 -0.71
N GLU A 53 -26.13 -6.09 -0.87
CA GLU A 53 -24.97 -5.61 -0.08
C GLU A 53 -25.37 -4.40 0.77
N THR A 54 -24.64 -4.16 1.85
CA THR A 54 -24.86 -3.00 2.74
C THR A 54 -23.86 -1.89 2.43
N PHE A 55 -24.34 -0.66 2.25
CA PHE A 55 -23.49 0.50 1.96
C PHE A 55 -23.46 1.49 3.13
N LEU A 56 -22.28 2.08 3.37
CA LEU A 56 -22.05 3.11 4.39
C LEU A 56 -21.62 4.42 3.71
N PRO A 57 -22.56 5.32 3.35
CA PRO A 57 -22.25 6.62 2.75
C PRO A 57 -21.69 7.60 3.78
N LEU A 58 -20.44 8.06 3.61
CA LEU A 58 -19.73 8.88 4.59
C LEU A 58 -20.28 10.32 4.74
N ASP A 59 -20.91 10.84 3.69
CA ASP A 59 -21.59 12.15 3.68
C ASP A 59 -22.90 12.13 4.47
N TYR A 60 -23.64 11.02 4.44
CA TYR A 60 -24.99 10.91 4.98
C TYR A 60 -25.09 10.15 6.31
N ILE A 61 -24.14 9.27 6.62
CA ILE A 61 -24.21 8.41 7.82
C ILE A 61 -24.18 9.24 9.11
N LYS A 62 -25.19 9.01 9.97
CA LYS A 62 -25.28 9.63 11.29
C LYS A 62 -24.46 8.83 12.29
N VAL A 63 -23.58 9.52 13.00
CA VAL A 63 -22.73 8.94 14.03
C VAL A 63 -22.88 9.70 15.34
N THR A 64 -22.92 8.95 16.44
CA THR A 64 -22.80 9.54 17.77
C THR A 64 -21.31 9.74 18.07
N PRO A 65 -20.89 10.94 18.51
CA PRO A 65 -19.51 11.19 18.90
C PRO A 65 -19.01 10.19 19.96
N VAL A 66 -17.69 9.99 19.95
CA VAL A 66 -17.04 9.19 20.98
C VAL A 66 -17.21 9.86 22.35
N ASN A 67 -17.59 9.09 23.36
CA ASN A 67 -17.55 9.59 24.73
C ASN A 67 -16.12 9.44 25.26
N GLU A 68 -15.38 10.56 25.30
CA GLU A 68 -13.98 10.61 25.73
C GLU A 68 -13.78 10.15 27.18
N GLN A 69 -14.78 10.30 28.06
CA GLN A 69 -14.73 9.80 29.44
C GLN A 69 -14.54 8.29 29.51
N LEU A 70 -14.93 7.55 28.46
CA LEU A 70 -14.74 6.10 28.40
C LEU A 70 -13.27 5.70 28.21
N ARG A 71 -12.39 6.62 27.77
CA ARG A 71 -10.94 6.37 27.70
C ARG A 71 -10.26 6.52 29.07
N GLU A 72 -10.90 7.19 30.02
CA GLU A 72 -10.37 7.46 31.35
C GLU A 72 -10.72 6.38 32.38
N LEU A 73 -11.46 5.34 31.96
CA LEU A 73 -11.85 4.22 32.82
C LEU A 73 -10.60 3.47 33.32
N GLN A 74 -10.37 3.50 34.63
CA GLN A 74 -9.25 2.80 35.28
C GLN A 74 -9.60 1.38 35.76
N GLU A 75 -10.88 1.13 35.99
CA GLU A 75 -11.42 -0.11 36.55
C GLU A 75 -12.57 -0.63 35.65
N PRO A 76 -12.54 -1.89 35.18
CA PRO A 76 -11.45 -2.85 35.30
C PRO A 76 -10.20 -2.44 34.50
N LYS A 77 -9.05 -3.04 34.81
CA LYS A 77 -7.78 -2.75 34.13
C LYS A 77 -7.85 -3.13 32.64
N ASN A 78 -7.09 -2.41 31.80
CA ASN A 78 -6.96 -2.66 30.36
C ASN A 78 -8.22 -2.47 29.50
N VAL A 79 -9.24 -1.78 30.01
CA VAL A 79 -10.40 -1.38 29.21
C VAL A 79 -9.98 -0.37 28.15
N LYS A 80 -10.43 -0.58 26.91
CA LYS A 80 -10.20 0.35 25.79
C LYS A 80 -11.44 0.50 24.95
N LEU A 81 -11.60 1.63 24.27
CA LEU A 81 -12.56 1.73 23.18
C LEU A 81 -12.15 0.81 22.03
N VAL A 82 -13.11 0.12 21.44
CA VAL A 82 -12.88 -0.76 20.28
C VAL A 82 -12.32 0.03 19.10
N LEU A 83 -12.75 1.29 18.95
CA LEU A 83 -12.23 2.19 17.92
C LEU A 83 -10.72 2.45 18.06
N ASP A 84 -10.18 2.45 19.28
CA ASP A 84 -8.77 2.75 19.55
C ASP A 84 -7.85 1.53 19.36
N VAL A 85 -8.43 0.33 19.26
CA VAL A 85 -7.70 -0.92 18.97
C VAL A 85 -7.80 -1.35 17.51
N ILE A 86 -8.34 -0.48 16.66
CA ILE A 86 -8.40 -0.65 15.20
C ILE A 86 -7.51 0.41 14.56
N LYS A 87 -6.67 0.00 13.61
CA LYS A 87 -5.89 0.88 12.74
C LYS A 87 -6.63 1.12 11.43
N TYR A 88 -6.72 2.38 11.03
CA TYR A 88 -7.46 2.84 9.85
C TYR A 88 -7.03 4.26 9.43
N ASP A 89 -7.36 4.65 8.20
CA ASP A 89 -7.17 6.02 7.72
C ASP A 89 -8.28 6.96 8.21
N LYS A 90 -7.93 8.21 8.53
CA LYS A 90 -8.87 9.22 9.07
C LYS A 90 -10.15 9.41 8.24
N GLN A 91 -10.07 9.25 6.92
CA GLN A 91 -11.23 9.34 6.02
C GLN A 91 -12.32 8.29 6.34
N TYR A 92 -11.97 7.15 6.95
CA TYR A 92 -12.92 6.08 7.31
C TYR A 92 -13.44 6.19 8.74
N TYR A 93 -13.04 7.23 9.48
CA TYR A 93 -13.42 7.43 10.89
C TYR A 93 -14.93 7.33 11.11
N LYS A 94 -15.76 7.98 10.28
CA LYS A 94 -17.23 7.93 10.42
C LYS A 94 -17.78 6.51 10.23
N ALA A 95 -17.28 5.74 9.27
CA ALA A 95 -17.76 4.37 9.05
C ALA A 95 -17.44 3.46 10.24
N LEU A 96 -16.23 3.58 10.81
CA LEU A 96 -15.85 2.81 11.99
C LEU A 96 -16.58 3.29 13.25
N LEU A 97 -16.78 4.60 13.42
CA LEU A 97 -17.55 5.14 14.53
C LEU A 97 -19.01 4.67 14.46
N TYR A 98 -19.60 4.57 13.26
CA TYR A 98 -20.92 3.97 13.09
C TYR A 98 -20.94 2.49 13.49
N ALA A 99 -19.96 1.71 13.01
CA ALA A 99 -19.93 0.27 13.24
C ALA A 99 -19.61 -0.10 14.70
N CYS A 100 -18.64 0.58 15.31
CA CYS A 100 -18.19 0.31 16.67
C CYS A 100 -19.04 1.05 17.70
N GLY A 101 -19.37 2.31 17.44
CA GLY A 101 -19.89 3.25 18.43
C GLY A 101 -18.95 3.39 19.63
N ASN A 102 -19.55 3.64 20.79
CA ASN A 102 -18.87 3.66 22.09
C ASN A 102 -18.72 2.24 22.69
N ALA A 103 -18.32 1.26 21.86
CA ALA A 103 -18.07 -0.09 22.34
C ALA A 103 -16.72 -0.18 23.05
N LEU A 104 -16.69 -0.89 24.17
CA LEU A 104 -15.50 -1.15 24.97
C LEU A 104 -15.03 -2.59 24.80
N VAL A 105 -13.72 -2.82 24.90
CA VAL A 105 -13.11 -4.15 24.97
C VAL A 105 -12.43 -4.34 26.32
N CYS A 106 -12.59 -5.52 26.91
CA CYS A 106 -11.97 -5.95 28.16
C CYS A 106 -11.42 -7.38 28.05
N ASP A 107 -10.63 -7.79 29.04
CA ASP A 107 -9.88 -9.05 28.98
C ASP A 107 -10.79 -10.27 29.28
N SER A 108 -11.65 -10.19 30.31
CA SER A 108 -12.54 -11.30 30.72
C SER A 108 -14.05 -11.02 30.53
N ASP A 109 -14.85 -12.10 30.49
CA ASP A 109 -16.31 -12.03 30.39
C ASP A 109 -16.97 -11.45 31.66
N ASP A 110 -16.41 -11.74 32.84
CA ASP A 110 -16.93 -11.20 34.11
C ASP A 110 -16.66 -9.69 34.24
N GLU A 111 -15.47 -9.25 33.83
CA GLU A 111 -15.15 -7.81 33.71
C GLU A 111 -16.08 -7.12 32.70
N ALA A 112 -16.34 -7.78 31.57
CA ALA A 112 -17.25 -7.27 30.53
C ALA A 112 -18.65 -7.04 31.09
N ARG A 113 -19.18 -8.04 31.81
CA ARG A 113 -20.50 -7.99 32.43
C ARG A 113 -20.59 -6.87 33.46
N LYS A 114 -19.61 -6.80 34.37
CA LYS A 114 -19.53 -5.77 35.41
C LYS A 114 -19.47 -4.37 34.79
N LEU A 115 -18.67 -4.18 33.75
CA LEU A 115 -18.54 -2.89 33.08
C LEU A 115 -19.79 -2.50 32.27
N ALA A 116 -20.48 -3.48 31.69
CA ALA A 116 -21.67 -3.24 30.89
C ALA A 116 -22.89 -2.81 31.74
N TYR A 117 -23.04 -3.40 32.93
CA TYR A 117 -24.28 -3.30 33.73
C TYR A 117 -24.11 -2.75 35.15
N GLU A 118 -22.95 -2.91 35.77
CA GLU A 118 -22.74 -2.61 37.21
C GLU A 118 -21.86 -1.37 37.43
N SER A 119 -21.08 -0.95 36.43
CA SER A 119 -20.17 0.19 36.53
C SER A 119 -20.86 1.50 36.14
N GLY A 120 -21.29 2.27 37.13
CA GLY A 120 -21.79 3.63 36.98
C GLY A 120 -23.28 3.74 36.62
N HIS A 121 -23.72 4.96 36.30
CA HIS A 121 -25.14 5.27 36.05
C HIS A 121 -25.62 4.92 34.64
N GLN A 122 -24.71 4.62 33.69
CA GLN A 122 -25.05 4.38 32.29
C GLN A 122 -24.55 3.02 31.80
N LYS A 123 -25.42 2.31 31.08
CA LYS A 123 -25.08 1.03 30.47
C LYS A 123 -24.14 1.22 29.27
N ASN A 124 -23.12 0.37 29.20
CA ASN A 124 -22.11 0.39 28.14
C ASN A 124 -22.22 -0.84 27.23
N LYS A 125 -21.86 -0.69 25.95
CA LYS A 125 -21.70 -1.83 25.03
C LYS A 125 -20.28 -2.36 25.24
N VAL A 126 -20.13 -3.58 25.73
CA VAL A 126 -18.81 -4.13 26.11
C VAL A 126 -18.62 -5.50 25.46
N VAL A 127 -17.43 -5.76 24.93
CA VAL A 127 -17.04 -7.07 24.39
C VAL A 127 -15.80 -7.58 25.11
N SER A 128 -15.75 -8.87 25.40
CA SER A 128 -14.54 -9.50 25.94
C SER A 128 -13.59 -9.94 24.83
N LEU A 129 -12.33 -10.25 25.17
CA LEU A 129 -11.38 -10.86 24.21
C LEU A 129 -11.83 -12.23 23.69
N THR A 130 -12.65 -12.96 24.44
CA THR A 130 -13.24 -14.24 24.01
C THR A 130 -14.37 -14.05 23.00
N GLY A 131 -14.87 -12.82 22.85
CA GLY A 131 -15.89 -12.46 21.86
C GLY A 131 -17.33 -12.50 22.39
N THR A 132 -17.52 -12.51 23.71
CA THR A 132 -18.84 -12.33 24.32
C THR A 132 -19.20 -10.86 24.32
N LEU A 133 -20.35 -10.51 23.74
CA LEU A 133 -20.83 -9.13 23.64
C LEU A 133 -21.99 -8.89 24.61
N PHE A 134 -21.86 -7.83 25.40
CA PHE A 134 -22.87 -7.30 26.30
C PHE A 134 -23.39 -5.98 25.72
N SER A 135 -24.67 -5.97 25.33
CA SER A 135 -25.33 -4.79 24.75
C SER A 135 -25.91 -3.90 25.84
N LYS A 136 -26.02 -2.59 25.56
CA LYS A 136 -26.74 -1.63 26.43
C LYS A 136 -28.20 -2.03 26.69
N SER A 137 -28.81 -2.77 25.76
CA SER A 137 -30.18 -3.29 25.88
C SER A 137 -30.32 -4.47 26.85
N GLY A 138 -29.22 -5.02 27.38
CA GLY A 138 -29.23 -6.23 28.20
C GLY A 138 -29.04 -7.53 27.41
N VAL A 139 -29.04 -7.46 26.07
CA VAL A 139 -28.79 -8.62 25.21
C VAL A 139 -27.33 -9.06 25.35
N ILE A 140 -27.13 -10.34 25.63
CA ILE A 140 -25.81 -10.99 25.71
C ILE A 140 -25.67 -11.94 24.52
N SER A 141 -24.57 -11.83 23.77
CA SER A 141 -24.32 -12.66 22.59
C SER A 141 -22.93 -13.27 22.65
N GLY A 142 -22.86 -14.60 22.80
CA GLY A 142 -21.63 -15.40 22.74
C GLY A 142 -21.46 -16.15 21.41
N GLY A 143 -20.64 -17.20 21.41
CA GLY A 143 -20.42 -18.09 20.26
C GLY A 143 -19.01 -17.98 19.66
N SER A 144 -18.01 -18.51 20.36
CA SER A 144 -16.60 -18.36 20.00
C SER A 144 -16.19 -19.10 18.72
N SER A 145 -16.82 -20.23 18.38
CA SER A 145 -16.44 -21.07 17.23
C SER A 145 -16.68 -20.36 15.88
N GLU A 146 -17.91 -19.92 15.62
CA GLU A 146 -18.25 -19.18 14.39
C GLU A 146 -17.48 -17.85 14.32
N LEU A 147 -17.37 -17.16 15.46
CA LEU A 147 -16.62 -15.92 15.54
C LEU A 147 -15.13 -16.11 15.20
N LYS A 148 -14.51 -17.22 15.64
CA LYS A 148 -13.12 -17.55 15.32
C LYS A 148 -12.95 -17.82 13.83
N ALA A 149 -13.89 -18.50 13.18
CA ALA A 149 -13.89 -18.68 11.73
C ALA A 149 -13.95 -17.34 11.00
N ARG A 150 -14.82 -16.43 11.43
CA ARG A 150 -14.91 -15.07 10.86
C ARG A 150 -13.64 -14.24 11.13
N ALA A 151 -13.06 -14.35 12.32
CA ALA A 151 -11.84 -13.63 12.69
C ALA A 151 -10.62 -14.08 11.88
N LYS A 152 -10.59 -15.32 11.39
CA LYS A 152 -9.53 -15.83 10.50
C LYS A 152 -9.39 -15.00 9.21
N ARG A 153 -10.46 -14.33 8.77
CA ARG A 153 -10.42 -13.44 7.59
C ARG A 153 -9.43 -12.29 7.76
N TRP A 154 -9.13 -11.86 9.00
CA TRP A 154 -8.07 -10.88 9.25
C TRP A 154 -6.68 -11.43 8.92
N ASP A 155 -6.41 -12.69 9.27
CA ASP A 155 -5.15 -13.36 8.97
C ASP A 155 -5.03 -13.61 7.45
N GLU A 156 -6.12 -13.99 6.78
CA GLU A 156 -6.18 -14.16 5.32
C GLU A 156 -5.90 -12.85 4.58
N LYS A 157 -6.55 -11.75 4.98
CA LYS A 157 -6.26 -10.41 4.44
C LYS A 157 -4.79 -10.02 4.61
N HIS A 158 -4.24 -10.25 5.80
CA HIS A 158 -2.84 -9.93 6.07
C HIS A 158 -1.90 -10.74 5.18
N LEU A 159 -2.21 -12.02 4.99
CA LEU A 159 -1.47 -12.93 4.13
C LEU A 159 -1.54 -12.51 2.65
N ASP A 160 -2.70 -12.10 2.16
CA ASP A 160 -2.83 -11.59 0.78
C ASP A 160 -2.07 -10.27 0.58
N THR A 161 -2.06 -9.39 1.58
CA THR A 161 -1.26 -8.16 1.55
C THR A 161 0.24 -8.48 1.47
N LEU A 162 0.71 -9.47 2.24
CA LEU A 162 2.09 -9.95 2.19
C LEU A 162 2.43 -10.58 0.84
N ARG A 163 1.52 -11.37 0.25
CA ARG A 163 1.70 -11.95 -1.09
C ARG A 163 1.85 -10.86 -2.15
N MET A 164 0.95 -9.87 -2.17
CA MET A 164 1.03 -8.74 -3.10
C MET A 164 2.35 -7.96 -2.94
N ARG A 165 2.80 -7.76 -1.70
CA ARG A 165 4.08 -7.10 -1.43
C ARG A 165 5.27 -7.92 -1.93
N LYS A 166 5.24 -9.24 -1.72
CA LYS A 166 6.27 -10.17 -2.23
C LYS A 166 6.32 -10.14 -3.76
N ASP A 167 5.17 -10.15 -4.44
CA ASP A 167 5.13 -10.08 -5.90
C ASP A 167 5.67 -8.74 -6.43
N LYS A 168 5.29 -7.60 -5.82
CA LYS A 168 5.85 -6.29 -6.18
C LYS A 168 7.37 -6.23 -6.02
N LEU A 169 7.89 -6.69 -4.88
CA LEU A 169 9.33 -6.73 -4.63
C LEU A 169 10.05 -7.66 -5.62
N PHE A 170 9.41 -8.75 -6.03
CA PHE A 170 9.96 -9.66 -7.01
C PHE A 170 10.05 -9.04 -8.41
N ASP A 171 9.04 -8.26 -8.81
CA ASP A 171 9.07 -7.51 -10.07
C ASP A 171 10.12 -6.38 -10.04
N GLU A 172 10.22 -5.65 -8.93
CA GLU A 172 11.29 -4.67 -8.73
C GLU A 172 12.67 -5.32 -8.81
N TYR A 173 12.86 -6.49 -8.18
CA TYR A 173 14.10 -7.25 -8.26
C TYR A 173 14.45 -7.64 -9.70
N LYS A 174 13.48 -8.13 -10.48
CA LYS A 174 13.67 -8.46 -11.90
C LYS A 174 14.10 -7.24 -12.72
N GLU A 175 13.47 -6.09 -12.50
CA GLU A 175 13.83 -4.86 -13.20
C GLU A 175 15.25 -4.39 -12.84
N GLN A 176 15.65 -4.52 -11.57
CA GLN A 176 17.03 -4.24 -11.16
C GLN A 176 18.04 -5.19 -11.82
N GLN A 177 17.72 -6.48 -11.94
CA GLN A 177 18.58 -7.43 -12.67
C GLN A 177 18.74 -7.07 -14.15
N LYS A 178 17.67 -6.61 -14.81
CA LYS A 178 17.75 -6.12 -16.21
C LYS A 178 18.65 -4.89 -16.32
N LYS A 179 18.54 -3.93 -15.39
CA LYS A 179 19.41 -2.74 -15.37
C LYS A 179 20.89 -3.11 -15.22
N LYS A 180 21.20 -4.04 -14.31
CA LYS A 180 22.58 -4.52 -14.10
C LYS A 180 23.18 -5.15 -15.36
N ARG A 181 22.39 -5.91 -16.14
CA ARG A 181 22.84 -6.47 -17.43
C ARG A 181 23.15 -5.37 -18.45
N ARG A 182 22.26 -4.37 -18.58
CA ARG A 182 22.48 -3.21 -19.46
C ARG A 182 23.70 -2.39 -19.07
N GLU A 183 24.00 -2.30 -17.77
CA GLU A 183 25.20 -1.62 -17.28
C GLU A 183 26.48 -2.33 -17.72
N ALA A 184 26.52 -3.66 -17.66
CA ALA A 184 27.65 -4.44 -18.19
C ALA A 184 27.82 -4.26 -19.71
N GLU A 185 26.73 -4.27 -20.47
CA GLU A 185 26.74 -3.97 -21.91
C GLU A 185 27.26 -2.55 -22.20
N LEU A 186 26.84 -1.57 -21.40
CA LEU A 186 27.29 -0.18 -21.52
C LEU A 186 28.79 -0.03 -21.24
N ILE A 187 29.32 -0.73 -20.24
CA ILE A 187 30.78 -0.75 -19.95
C ILE A 187 31.54 -1.30 -21.15
N ASN A 188 31.08 -2.41 -21.73
CA ASN A 188 31.71 -3.01 -22.91
C ASN A 188 31.64 -2.08 -24.14
N ALA A 189 30.49 -1.46 -24.39
CA ALA A 189 30.32 -0.51 -25.49
C ALA A 189 31.22 0.73 -25.33
N ARG A 190 31.38 1.25 -24.11
CA ARG A 190 32.30 2.35 -23.81
C ARG A 190 33.76 1.99 -24.08
N ALA A 191 34.18 0.78 -23.69
CA ALA A 191 35.53 0.30 -23.97
C ALA A 191 35.80 0.18 -25.48
N GLN A 192 34.83 -0.35 -26.24
CA GLN A 192 34.92 -0.42 -27.71
C GLN A 192 34.99 0.97 -28.34
N LEU A 193 34.18 1.91 -27.85
CA LEU A 193 34.18 3.29 -28.34
C LEU A 193 35.55 3.96 -28.11
N GLN A 194 36.13 3.83 -26.92
CA GLN A 194 37.49 4.34 -26.64
C GLN A 194 38.56 3.72 -27.53
N GLN A 195 38.44 2.41 -27.82
CA GLN A 195 39.36 1.72 -28.74
C GLN A 195 39.24 2.26 -30.17
N LEU A 196 38.02 2.45 -30.66
CA LEU A 196 37.75 3.00 -32.00
C LEU A 196 38.21 4.46 -32.11
N GLU A 197 37.96 5.29 -31.09
CA GLU A 197 38.45 6.67 -31.03
C GLU A 197 39.98 6.73 -31.10
N SER A 198 40.66 5.84 -30.36
CA SER A 198 42.12 5.74 -30.40
C SER A 198 42.61 5.37 -31.79
N ARG A 199 42.00 4.36 -32.43
CA ARG A 199 42.33 3.95 -33.82
C ARG A 199 42.09 5.08 -34.83
N LEU A 200 40.97 5.78 -34.71
CA LEU A 200 40.63 6.92 -35.56
C LEU A 200 41.67 8.03 -35.41
N ARG A 201 42.09 8.32 -34.17
CA ARG A 201 43.15 9.30 -33.89
C ARG A 201 44.47 8.92 -34.54
N TYR A 202 44.91 7.66 -34.40
CA TYR A 202 46.15 7.20 -35.07
C TYR A 202 46.04 7.31 -36.59
N SER A 203 44.96 6.83 -37.19
CA SER A 203 44.75 6.90 -38.64
C SER A 203 44.72 8.34 -39.17
N ARG A 204 44.16 9.29 -38.42
CA ARG A 204 44.20 10.72 -38.77
C ARG A 204 45.63 11.25 -38.77
N THR A 205 46.40 10.98 -37.71
CA THR A 205 47.80 11.41 -37.62
C THR A 205 48.66 10.80 -38.74
N ASP A 206 48.45 9.53 -39.06
CA ASP A 206 49.16 8.85 -40.16
C ASP A 206 48.82 9.49 -41.51
N LYS A 207 47.53 9.77 -41.75
CA LYS A 207 47.08 10.49 -42.96
C LYS A 207 47.73 11.86 -43.07
N GLU A 208 47.68 12.68 -42.01
CA GLU A 208 48.31 14.00 -42.00
C GLU A 208 49.82 13.93 -42.26
N THR A 209 50.48 12.90 -41.73
CA THR A 209 51.92 12.70 -41.92
C THR A 209 52.23 12.28 -43.36
N ALA A 210 51.43 11.39 -43.96
CA ALA A 210 51.56 10.98 -45.35
C ALA A 210 51.31 12.16 -46.31
N GLU A 211 50.27 12.96 -46.06
CA GLU A 211 49.96 14.16 -46.84
C GLU A 211 51.11 15.18 -46.77
N LYS A 212 51.66 15.44 -45.57
CA LYS A 212 52.84 16.32 -45.42
C LYS A 212 54.05 15.80 -46.21
N ARG A 213 54.36 14.49 -46.12
CA ARG A 213 55.47 13.88 -46.87
C ARG A 213 55.29 14.03 -48.38
N GLN A 214 54.08 13.77 -48.87
CA GLN A 214 53.76 13.89 -50.29
C GLN A 214 53.88 15.36 -50.75
N ARG A 215 53.42 16.32 -49.95
CA ARG A 215 53.53 17.75 -50.25
C ARG A 215 54.99 18.19 -50.38
N ILE A 216 55.85 17.77 -49.44
CA ILE A 216 57.29 18.06 -49.47
C ILE A 216 57.95 17.47 -50.72
N LEU A 217 57.56 16.25 -51.12
CA LEU A 217 58.10 15.61 -52.32
C LEU A 217 57.72 16.39 -53.59
N ILE A 218 56.44 16.77 -53.72
CA ILE A 218 55.95 17.57 -54.85
C ILE A 218 56.64 18.94 -54.88
N GLU A 219 56.83 19.61 -53.74
CA GLU A 219 57.56 20.87 -53.67
C GLU A 219 59.01 20.73 -54.14
N LYS A 220 59.70 19.65 -53.77
CA LYS A 220 61.05 19.36 -54.28
C LYS A 220 61.07 19.13 -55.78
N ASP A 221 60.17 18.29 -56.29
CA ASP A 221 60.08 18.00 -57.72
C ASP A 221 59.78 19.27 -58.55
N LEU A 222 58.96 20.18 -58.03
CA LEU A 222 58.67 21.49 -58.64
C LEU A 222 59.90 22.39 -58.67
N VAL A 223 60.67 22.44 -57.58
CA VAL A 223 61.93 23.21 -57.53
C VAL A 223 62.94 22.66 -58.55
N ASP A 224 63.11 21.34 -58.60
CA ASP A 224 64.01 20.68 -59.55
C ASP A 224 63.57 20.92 -61.01
N PHE A 225 62.27 20.88 -61.27
CA PHE A 225 61.71 21.14 -62.61
C PHE A 225 61.91 22.61 -63.03
N ASN A 226 61.64 23.56 -62.14
CA ASN A 226 61.87 24.98 -62.40
C ASN A 226 63.37 25.29 -62.60
N GLY A 227 64.26 24.64 -61.84
CA GLY A 227 65.71 24.75 -62.03
C GLY A 227 66.16 24.24 -63.40
N LYS A 228 65.59 23.12 -63.87
CA LYS A 228 65.83 22.63 -65.23
C LYS A 228 65.30 23.59 -66.29
N LEU A 229 64.09 24.12 -66.14
CA LEU A 229 63.52 25.12 -67.07
C LEU A 229 64.40 26.36 -67.22
N ALA A 230 64.92 26.89 -66.11
CA ALA A 230 65.80 28.05 -66.10
C ALA A 230 67.17 27.82 -66.79
N THR A 231 67.54 26.56 -67.07
CA THR A 231 68.76 26.23 -67.83
C THR A 231 68.52 26.14 -69.35
N TYR A 232 67.27 26.22 -69.80
CA TYR A 232 66.88 26.18 -71.22
C TYR A 232 66.50 27.57 -71.79
N GLU A 233 66.47 28.62 -70.98
CA GLU A 233 66.40 30.04 -71.40
C GLU A 233 67.78 30.68 -71.40
#